data_AF-A0AAW7Q5X0-F1
#
_entry.id   AF-A0AAW7Q5X0-F1
#
_cell.length_a   1.000
_cell.length_b   1.000
_cell.length_c   1.000
_cell.angle_alpha   90.00
_cell.angle_beta   90.00
_cell.angle_gamma   90.00
#
_symmetry.space_group_name_H-M   'P 1'
#
loop_
_entity.id
_entity.type
_entity.pdbx_description
1 polymer ?
#
loop_
_entity_poly.entity_id
_entity_poly.type
_entity_poly.pdbx_seq_one_letter_code
_entity_poly.pdbx_strand_id
1 'polypeptide(L)'
;MPIFKYQPYYKYNGVTSSQPFRIELDSEDVQFNITQFCNDLLNYFNDIEEVYITQEEDSFVSINANITQTDCDERVKNCLNSLDLFANRIPAN
;
A
#
# COMPACT_ATOMS: atom_id res chain seq x y z
N MET A 1 -20.20 -0.44 -4.37
CA MET A 1 -19.03 -0.56 -3.49
C MET A 1 -18.12 0.64 -3.76
N PRO A 2 -17.62 1.33 -2.72
CA PRO A 2 -16.67 2.42 -2.90
C PRO A 2 -15.37 1.91 -3.52
N ILE A 3 -14.75 2.77 -4.34
CA ILE A 3 -13.45 2.51 -4.96
C ILE A 3 -12.42 3.39 -4.25
N PHE A 4 -11.37 2.76 -3.75
CA PHE A 4 -10.26 3.40 -3.08
C PHE A 4 -9.00 3.27 -3.94
N LYS A 5 -8.35 4.39 -4.25
CA LYS A 5 -7.16 4.41 -5.09
C LYS A 5 -5.92 4.83 -4.30
N TYR A 6 -4.86 4.06 -4.43
CA TYR A 6 -3.58 4.29 -3.76
C TYR A 6 -2.42 4.15 -4.74
N GLN A 7 -1.44 5.04 -4.62
CA GLN A 7 -0.17 4.91 -5.32
C GLN A 7 0.94 4.63 -4.31
N PRO A 8 1.44 3.39 -4.17
CA PRO A 8 2.59 3.09 -3.35
C PRO A 8 3.85 3.78 -3.91
N TYR A 9 4.67 4.29 -3.01
CA TYR A 9 5.97 4.87 -3.35
C TYR A 9 6.96 4.64 -2.20
N TYR A 10 8.23 4.54 -2.55
CA TYR A 10 9.31 4.49 -1.57
C TYR A 10 9.84 5.89 -1.28
N LYS A 11 10.12 6.17 -0.01
CA LYS A 11 10.81 7.39 0.40
C LYS A 11 11.76 7.11 1.56
N TYR A 12 13.04 7.27 1.30
CA TYR A 12 14.06 7.30 2.34
C TYR A 12 14.17 8.70 2.94
N ASN A 13 13.88 8.83 4.23
CA ASN A 13 13.99 10.10 4.97
C ASN A 13 15.23 10.11 5.90
N GLY A 14 16.18 9.20 5.68
CA GLY A 14 17.32 8.99 6.58
C GLY A 14 16.95 8.20 7.84
N VAL A 15 17.94 8.07 8.73
CA VAL A 15 17.75 7.52 10.07
C VAL A 15 16.93 8.50 10.92
N THR A 16 15.91 7.99 11.60
CA THR A 16 15.10 8.75 12.55
C THR A 16 15.31 8.20 13.95
N SER A 17 14.98 8.96 15.00
CA SER A 17 15.06 8.45 16.38
C SER A 17 14.24 7.17 16.59
N SER A 18 13.16 6.99 15.83
CA SER A 18 12.33 5.79 15.82
C SER A 18 12.88 4.65 14.96
N GLN A 19 13.77 4.94 14.01
CA GLN A 19 14.37 3.96 13.11
C GLN A 19 15.88 4.25 12.94
N PRO A 20 16.69 4.03 14.00
CA PRO A 20 18.11 4.39 14.00
C PRO A 20 18.97 3.51 13.08
N PHE A 21 18.45 2.34 12.69
CA PHE A 21 19.13 1.38 11.81
C PHE A 21 18.47 1.28 10.43
N ARG A 22 17.69 2.28 10.01
CA ARG A 22 17.07 2.26 8.68
C ARG A 22 18.14 2.34 7.60
N ILE A 23 18.06 1.46 6.62
CA ILE A 23 18.95 1.42 5.46
C ILE A 23 18.12 1.82 4.24
N GLU A 24 18.72 2.59 3.35
CA GLU A 24 18.11 2.94 2.06
C GLU A 24 17.98 1.67 1.20
N LEU A 25 16.76 1.40 0.73
CA LEU A 25 16.50 0.32 -0.20
C LEU A 25 17.02 0.72 -1.58
N ASP A 26 17.62 -0.23 -2.28
CA ASP A 26 17.99 -0.02 -3.67
C ASP A 26 16.76 -0.07 -4.59
N SER A 27 16.95 0.26 -5.86
CA SER A 27 15.85 0.27 -6.83
C SER A 27 15.22 -1.11 -7.05
N GLU A 28 15.96 -2.19 -6.88
CA GLU A 28 15.45 -3.56 -7.06
C GLU A 28 14.56 -3.95 -5.88
N ASP A 29 15.02 -3.69 -4.66
CA ASP A 29 14.26 -3.89 -3.42
C ASP A 29 12.99 -3.05 -3.39
N VAL A 30 13.05 -1.80 -3.87
CA VAL A 30 11.86 -0.93 -3.97
C VAL A 30 10.82 -1.55 -4.92
N GLN A 31 11.24 -2.00 -6.10
CA GLN A 31 10.33 -2.62 -7.07
C GLN A 31 9.78 -3.95 -6.56
N PHE A 32 10.60 -4.73 -5.86
CA PHE A 32 10.18 -5.95 -5.19
C PHE A 32 9.12 -5.65 -4.14
N ASN A 33 9.33 -4.67 -3.27
CA ASN A 33 8.38 -4.29 -2.22
C ASN A 33 7.06 -3.76 -2.80
N ILE A 34 7.09 -2.94 -3.85
CA ILE A 34 5.86 -2.46 -4.52
C ILE A 34 5.08 -3.64 -5.10
N THR A 35 5.77 -4.63 -5.68
CA THR A 35 5.15 -5.84 -6.18
C THR A 35 4.56 -6.68 -5.05
N GLN A 36 5.29 -6.86 -3.95
CA GLN A 36 4.80 -7.57 -2.77
C GLN A 36 3.59 -6.89 -2.13
N PHE A 37 3.54 -5.55 -2.13
CA PHE A 37 2.39 -4.80 -1.62
C PHE A 37 1.09 -5.21 -2.30
N CYS A 38 1.09 -5.37 -3.63
CA CYS A 38 -0.09 -5.84 -4.37
C CYS A 38 -0.48 -7.28 -4.01
N ASN A 39 0.50 -8.16 -3.80
CA ASN A 39 0.25 -9.56 -3.43
C ASN A 39 -0.29 -9.69 -2.00
N ASP A 40 0.33 -8.96 -1.06
CA ASP A 40 -0.02 -9.00 0.36
C ASP A 40 -1.33 -8.29 0.65
N LEU A 41 -1.69 -7.29 -0.16
CA LEU A 41 -2.97 -6.59 -0.07
C LEU A 41 -4.16 -7.56 -0.03
N LEU A 42 -4.14 -8.65 -0.79
CA LEU A 42 -5.21 -9.66 -0.74
C LEU A 42 -5.31 -10.33 0.64
N ASN A 43 -4.18 -10.54 1.32
CA ASN A 43 -4.14 -11.11 2.66
C ASN A 43 -4.70 -10.14 3.71
N TYR A 44 -4.46 -8.83 3.57
CA TYR A 44 -5.00 -7.80 4.48
C TYR A 44 -6.50 -7.55 4.33
N PHE A 45 -7.13 -8.11 3.28
CA PHE A 45 -8.55 -7.96 2.97
C PHE A 45 -9.26 -9.32 2.94
N ASN A 46 -8.61 -10.39 3.41
CA ASN A 46 -9.12 -11.77 3.33
C ASN A 46 -10.38 -12.04 4.18
N ASP A 47 -10.65 -11.16 5.14
CA ASP A 47 -11.78 -11.20 6.07
C ASP A 47 -13.00 -10.42 5.54
N ILE A 48 -12.86 -9.71 4.41
CA ILE A 48 -13.94 -8.95 3.79
C ILE A 48 -14.54 -9.77 2.65
N GLU A 49 -15.85 -9.96 2.69
CA GLU A 49 -16.60 -10.54 1.57
C GLU A 49 -16.61 -9.59 0.37
N GLU A 50 -16.25 -10.10 -0.80
CA GLU A 50 -16.22 -9.36 -2.08
C GLU A 50 -15.25 -8.16 -2.10
N VAL A 51 -13.95 -8.46 -2.21
CA VAL A 51 -12.91 -7.45 -2.48
C VAL A 51 -12.30 -7.67 -3.86
N TYR A 52 -12.24 -6.61 -4.65
CA TYR A 52 -11.55 -6.58 -5.93
C TYR A 52 -10.38 -5.62 -5.86
N ILE A 53 -9.18 -6.16 -6.00
CA ILE A 53 -7.94 -5.40 -6.04
C ILE A 53 -7.44 -5.44 -7.48
N THR A 54 -7.30 -4.27 -8.09
CA THR A 54 -6.82 -4.11 -9.48
C THR A 54 -5.58 -3.24 -9.45
N GLN A 55 -4.47 -3.78 -9.96
CA GLN A 55 -3.29 -2.99 -10.25
C GLN A 55 -3.49 -2.32 -11.62
N GLU A 56 -3.52 -0.99 -11.62
CA GLU A 56 -3.58 -0.20 -12.85
C GLU A 56 -2.16 0.11 -13.36
N GLU A 57 -2.07 0.68 -14.56
CA GLU A 57 -0.82 1.19 -15.11
C GLU A 57 -0.21 2.27 -14.18
N ASP A 58 1.09 2.53 -14.27
CA ASP A 58 1.80 3.50 -13.40
C ASP A 58 1.83 3.19 -11.88
N SER A 59 1.72 1.90 -11.52
CA SER A 59 1.78 1.40 -10.15
C SER A 59 0.60 1.82 -9.26
N PHE A 60 -0.53 2.26 -9.82
CA PHE A 60 -1.72 2.51 -9.03
C PHE A 60 -2.40 1.21 -8.60
N VAL A 61 -3.01 1.22 -7.42
CA VAL A 61 -3.85 0.13 -6.93
C VAL A 61 -5.24 0.66 -6.63
N SER A 62 -6.22 0.04 -7.27
CA SER A 62 -7.64 0.29 -7.07
C SER A 62 -8.24 -0.85 -6.26
N ILE A 63 -8.80 -0.52 -5.10
CA ILE A 63 -9.44 -1.45 -4.18
C ILE A 63 -10.93 -1.15 -4.17
N ASN A 64 -11.73 -2.15 -4.53
CA ASN A 64 -13.18 -2.08 -4.53
C ASN A 64 -13.69 -3.05 -3.46
N ALA A 65 -14.22 -2.49 -2.37
CA ALA A 65 -14.62 -3.26 -1.20
C ALA A 65 -15.78 -2.55 -0.47
N ASN A 66 -16.68 -3.32 0.15
CA ASN A 66 -17.81 -2.76 0.88
C ASN A 66 -17.47 -2.34 2.33
N ILE A 67 -16.45 -1.47 2.47
CA ILE A 67 -15.97 -0.99 3.77
C ILE A 67 -15.89 0.54 3.82
N THR A 68 -15.62 1.08 5.01
CA THR A 68 -15.39 2.51 5.16
C THR A 68 -14.01 2.91 4.65
N GLN A 69 -13.84 4.17 4.26
CA GLN A 69 -12.54 4.70 3.87
C GLN A 69 -11.48 4.52 4.96
N THR A 70 -11.84 4.77 6.23
CA THR A 70 -10.92 4.67 7.36
C THR A 70 -10.41 3.24 7.54
N ASP A 71 -11.29 2.25 7.43
CA ASP A 71 -10.90 0.83 7.50
C ASP A 71 -9.98 0.44 6.34
N CYS A 72 -10.29 0.92 5.12
CA CYS A 72 -9.42 0.72 3.96
C CYS A 72 -8.03 1.35 4.16
N ASP A 73 -7.99 2.61 4.61
CA ASP A 73 -6.76 3.36 4.87
C ASP A 73 -5.90 2.64 5.92
N GLU A 74 -6.49 2.12 6.99
CA GLU A 74 -5.77 1.39 8.05
C GLU A 74 -5.16 0.09 7.54
N ARG A 75 -5.92 -0.72 6.79
CA ARG A 75 -5.45 -1.97 6.19
C ARG A 75 -4.31 -1.74 5.20
N VAL A 76 -4.49 -0.77 4.30
CA VAL A 76 -3.47 -0.37 3.32
C VAL A 76 -2.22 0.13 4.03
N LYS A 77 -2.37 0.98 5.06
CA LYS A 77 -1.25 1.48 5.86
C LYS A 77 -0.48 0.36 6.55
N ASN A 78 -1.15 -0.65 7.07
CA ASN A 78 -0.48 -1.80 7.70
C ASN A 78 0.34 -2.59 6.68
N CYS A 79 -0.21 -2.83 5.49
CA CYS A 79 0.51 -3.48 4.39
C CYS A 79 1.75 -2.66 3.93
N LEU A 80 1.59 -1.35 3.77
CA LEU A 80 2.69 -0.46 3.40
C LEU A 80 3.80 -0.43 4.45
N ASN A 81 3.44 -0.33 5.73
CA ASN A 81 4.40 -0.33 6.82
C ASN A 81 5.22 -1.62 6.89
N SER A 82 4.63 -2.78 6.57
CA SER A 82 5.39 -4.04 6.52
C SER A 82 6.47 -4.07 5.44
N LEU A 83 6.36 -3.21 4.43
CA LEU A 83 7.24 -3.15 3.26
C LEU A 83 8.09 -1.87 3.21
N ASP A 84 8.08 -1.07 4.29
CA ASP A 84 8.71 0.26 4.36
C ASP A 84 8.30 1.20 3.20
N LEU A 85 7.05 1.06 2.74
CA LEU A 85 6.46 1.87 1.68
C LEU A 85 5.53 2.93 2.25
N PHE A 86 5.25 3.94 1.45
CA PHE A 86 4.23 4.95 1.67
C PHE A 86 3.20 4.86 0.54
N ALA A 87 2.04 5.49 0.70
CA ALA A 87 1.13 5.65 -0.42
C ALA A 87 0.48 7.03 -0.44
N ASN A 88 0.25 7.52 -1.67
CA ASN A 88 -0.61 8.68 -1.90
C ASN A 88 -2.02 8.18 -2.18
N ARG A 89 -2.98 8.63 -1.37
CA ARG A 89 -4.40 8.41 -1.63
C ARG A 89 -4.82 9.32 -2.78
N ILE A 90 -5.50 8.73 -3.76
CA ILE A 90 -6.04 9.46 -4.91
C ILE A 90 -7.55 9.57 -4.70
N PRO A 91 -8.12 10.79 -4.68
CA PRO A 91 -9.56 10.94 -4.63
C PRO A 91 -10.16 10.31 -5.91
N ALA A 92 -11.02 9.31 -5.72
CA ALA A 92 -11.84 8.78 -6.80
C ALA A 92 -12.89 9.84 -7.14
N ASN A 93 -12.72 10.52 -8.28
CA ASN A 93 -13.73 11.40 -8.88
C ASN A 93 -14.80 10.60 -9.60
#